data_AF-A0AAW1FDI8-F1
#
_entry.id   AF-A0AAW1FDI8-F1
#
_cell.length_a   1.000
_cell.length_b   1.000
_cell.length_c   1.000
_cell.angle_alpha   90.00
_cell.angle_beta   90.00
_cell.angle_gamma   90.00
#
_symmetry.space_group_name_H-M   'P 1'
#
loop_
_entity.id
_entity.type
_entity.pdbx_description
1 polymer ?
#
loop_
_entity_poly.entity_id
_entity_poly.type
_entity_poly.pdbx_seq_one_letter_code
_entity_poly.pdbx_strand_id
1 'polypeptide(L)'
;MSASFPPPQPGGIDLTLPTCGETRCNDHGTCVPPPGGGASLVCNCDLGYQGEFCEDTVNGSLSLPLTLGVLAVIFGVLILAFLCAKLRQKQKKRKRY
;
A
#
# COMPACT_ATOMS: atom_id res chain seq x y z
N MET A 1 -6.93 -21.28 -54.72
CA MET A 1 -5.92 -20.98 -53.69
C MET A 1 -6.65 -20.84 -52.37
N SER A 2 -6.51 -21.79 -51.45
CA SER A 2 -7.26 -21.82 -50.20
C SER A 2 -6.38 -21.26 -49.09
N ALA A 3 -6.62 -20.02 -48.68
CA ALA A 3 -5.96 -19.41 -47.54
C ALA A 3 -6.63 -19.90 -46.25
N SER A 4 -6.06 -20.95 -45.66
CA SER A 4 -6.41 -21.40 -44.32
C SER A 4 -5.86 -20.38 -43.31
N PHE A 5 -6.71 -19.49 -42.80
CA PHE A 5 -6.40 -18.66 -41.64
C PHE A 5 -6.22 -19.58 -40.42
N PRO A 6 -5.07 -19.57 -39.72
CA PRO A 6 -4.92 -20.31 -38.48
C PRO A 6 -5.80 -19.68 -37.38
N PRO A 7 -6.34 -20.48 -36.44
CA PRO A 7 -7.07 -19.96 -35.29
C PRO A 7 -6.16 -19.06 -34.42
N PRO A 8 -6.70 -18.03 -33.75
CA PRO A 8 -5.91 -17.18 -32.86
C PRO A 8 -5.31 -18.04 -31.76
N GLN A 9 -4.00 -18.22 -31.80
CA GLN A 9 -3.26 -18.95 -30.77
C GLN A 9 -3.42 -18.18 -29.45
N PRO A 10 -3.91 -18.82 -28.37
CA PRO A 10 -3.75 -18.26 -27.04
C PRO A 10 -2.24 -18.18 -26.80
N GLY A 11 -1.74 -16.97 -26.56
CA GLY A 11 -0.33 -16.71 -26.33
C GLY A 11 0.23 -17.75 -25.35
N GLY A 12 1.26 -18.48 -25.81
CA GLY A 12 1.89 -19.52 -25.03
C GLY A 12 2.32 -18.98 -23.67
N ILE A 13 1.90 -19.68 -22.62
CA ILE A 13 2.51 -19.53 -21.30
C ILE A 13 3.91 -20.13 -21.40
N ASP A 14 4.90 -19.27 -21.65
CA ASP A 14 6.30 -19.66 -21.60
C ASP A 14 6.65 -20.00 -20.14
N LEU A 15 6.77 -21.29 -19.82
CA LEU A 15 7.10 -21.80 -18.48
C LEU A 15 8.50 -21.38 -17.98
N THR A 16 9.22 -20.55 -18.72
CA THR A 16 10.54 -20.03 -18.37
C THR A 16 10.51 -18.57 -17.88
N LEU A 17 9.36 -17.90 -17.95
CA LEU A 17 9.18 -16.54 -17.45
C LEU A 17 8.49 -16.61 -16.07
N PRO A 18 9.07 -16.04 -14.98
CA PRO A 18 8.39 -15.95 -13.70
C PRO A 18 6.99 -15.42 -13.92
N THR A 19 6.00 -16.13 -13.37
CA THR A 19 4.59 -15.91 -13.67
C THR A 19 4.31 -14.42 -13.46
N CYS A 20 3.49 -13.79 -14.30
CA CYS A 20 3.19 -12.36 -14.10
C CYS A 20 2.72 -12.06 -12.65
N GLY A 21 2.12 -13.05 -11.98
CA GLY A 21 1.85 -13.01 -10.53
C GLY A 21 3.08 -12.72 -9.67
N GLU A 22 4.22 -13.38 -9.92
CA GLU A 22 5.48 -13.22 -9.17
C GLU A 22 6.19 -11.92 -9.56
N THR A 23 6.32 -11.66 -10.87
CA THR A 23 7.11 -10.52 -11.37
C THR A 23 6.38 -9.18 -11.20
N ARG A 24 5.04 -9.20 -11.27
CA ARG A 24 4.24 -7.98 -11.37
C ARG A 24 3.22 -7.84 -10.25
N CYS A 25 2.67 -8.93 -9.72
CA CYS A 25 1.71 -8.88 -8.61
C CYS A 25 2.33 -9.26 -7.25
N ASN A 26 3.66 -9.16 -7.11
CA ASN A 26 4.40 -9.47 -5.87
C ASN A 26 4.04 -10.82 -5.23
N ASP A 27 3.75 -11.85 -6.04
CA ASP A 27 3.29 -13.18 -5.56
C ASP A 27 1.97 -13.16 -4.75
N HIS A 28 1.29 -12.01 -4.72
CA HIS A 28 0.07 -11.75 -3.97
C HIS A 28 -1.16 -11.61 -4.88
N GLY A 29 -1.09 -12.16 -6.09
CA GLY A 29 -2.19 -12.12 -7.04
C GLY A 29 -1.94 -12.84 -8.35
N THR A 30 -2.99 -12.88 -9.16
CA THR A 30 -3.00 -13.51 -10.49
C THR A 30 -3.20 -12.47 -11.57
N CYS A 31 -2.46 -12.56 -12.66
CA CYS A 31 -2.63 -11.61 -13.76
C CYS A 31 -3.81 -12.00 -14.64
N VAL A 32 -4.78 -11.10 -14.75
CA VAL A 32 -5.97 -11.27 -15.58
C VAL A 32 -6.02 -10.18 -16.67
N PRO A 33 -6.47 -10.52 -17.89
CA PRO A 33 -6.71 -9.51 -18.91
C PRO A 33 -7.86 -8.58 -18.47
N PRO A 34 -7.73 -7.26 -18.70
CA PRO A 34 -8.75 -6.31 -18.27
C PRO A 34 -10.08 -6.57 -18.98
N PRO A 35 -11.21 -6.42 -18.28
CA PRO A 35 -12.54 -6.53 -18.88
C PRO A 35 -12.72 -5.37 -19.87
N GLY A 36 -12.49 -5.63 -21.15
CA GLY A 36 -12.52 -4.61 -22.20
C GLY A 36 -11.49 -4.80 -23.33
N GLY A 37 -10.55 -5.73 -23.17
CA GLY A 37 -9.56 -6.03 -24.22
C GLY A 37 -8.53 -4.92 -24.37
N GLY A 38 -7.45 -5.03 -23.60
CA GLY A 38 -6.27 -4.15 -23.68
C GLY A 38 -4.99 -4.93 -23.42
N ALA A 39 -3.86 -4.43 -23.90
CA ALA A 39 -2.54 -5.04 -23.68
C ALA A 39 -2.02 -4.86 -22.23
N SER A 40 -2.71 -4.07 -21.41
CA SER A 40 -2.38 -3.82 -20.01
C SER A 40 -2.98 -4.90 -19.12
N LEU A 41 -2.20 -5.94 -18.81
CA LEU A 41 -2.54 -6.98 -17.85
C LEU A 41 -2.78 -6.35 -16.45
N VAL A 42 -3.87 -6.73 -15.79
CA VAL A 42 -4.26 -6.23 -14.46
C VAL A 42 -4.04 -7.33 -13.43
N CYS A 43 -3.54 -6.96 -12.24
CA CYS A 43 -3.40 -7.89 -11.12
C CYS A 43 -4.74 -8.09 -10.40
N ASN A 44 -5.15 -9.34 -10.24
CA ASN A 44 -6.23 -9.76 -9.36
C ASN A 44 -5.62 -10.22 -8.04
N CYS A 45 -5.63 -9.35 -7.04
CA CYS A 45 -4.96 -9.58 -5.75
C CYS A 45 -5.71 -10.57 -4.86
N ASP A 46 -4.95 -11.33 -4.06
CA ASP A 46 -5.48 -12.23 -3.05
C ASP A 46 -6.16 -11.46 -1.90
N LEU A 47 -7.04 -12.15 -1.16
CA LEU A 47 -7.75 -11.57 -0.03
C LEU A 47 -6.78 -10.99 0.99
N GLY A 48 -6.82 -9.67 1.18
CA GLY A 48 -5.95 -8.97 2.11
C GLY A 48 -4.89 -8.10 1.45
N TYR A 49 -4.78 -8.12 0.12
CA TYR A 49 -3.88 -7.29 -0.67
C TYR A 49 -4.64 -6.37 -1.64
N GLN A 50 -4.08 -5.18 -1.87
CA GLN A 50 -4.62 -4.11 -2.71
C GLN A 50 -3.45 -3.37 -3.41
N GLY A 51 -3.78 -2.48 -4.35
CA GLY A 51 -2.82 -1.74 -5.16
C GLY A 51 -2.72 -2.28 -6.60
N GLU A 52 -2.05 -1.54 -7.48
CA GLU A 52 -1.89 -1.94 -8.89
C GLU A 52 -1.08 -3.25 -9.03
N PHE A 53 -0.17 -3.49 -8.07
CA PHE A 53 0.75 -4.62 -8.04
C PHE A 53 0.57 -5.51 -6.80
N CYS A 54 -0.58 -5.41 -6.11
CA CYS A 54 -0.83 -6.13 -4.85
C CYS A 54 0.22 -5.86 -3.76
N GLU A 55 0.78 -4.64 -3.75
CA GLU A 55 1.85 -4.22 -2.83
C GLU A 55 1.33 -3.80 -1.46
N ASP A 56 0.07 -3.35 -1.38
CA ASP A 56 -0.53 -2.88 -0.15
C ASP A 56 -1.31 -4.01 0.52
N THR A 57 -1.16 -4.18 1.84
CA THR A 57 -2.09 -5.02 2.59
C THR A 57 -3.24 -4.19 3.11
N VAL A 58 -4.47 -4.71 3.05
CA VAL A 58 -5.66 -4.06 3.63
C VAL A 58 -5.50 -3.83 5.13
N ASN A 59 -4.70 -4.68 5.79
CA ASN A 59 -4.33 -4.55 7.20
C ASN A 59 -3.23 -3.49 7.41
N GLY A 60 -2.32 -3.31 6.44
CA GLY A 60 -1.32 -2.25 6.42
C GLY A 60 -1.93 -0.85 6.38
N SER A 61 -3.09 -0.72 5.74
CA SER A 61 -3.87 0.53 5.73
C SER A 61 -4.36 0.93 7.13
N LEU A 62 -4.41 0.01 8.10
CA LEU A 62 -4.79 0.30 9.47
C LEU A 62 -3.56 0.54 10.38
N SER A 63 -2.44 -0.14 10.13
CA SER A 63 -1.22 0.05 10.93
C SER A 63 -0.57 1.42 10.71
N LEU A 64 -0.64 1.99 9.49
CA LEU A 64 -0.12 3.31 9.18
C LEU A 64 -0.87 4.46 9.91
N PRO A 65 -2.21 4.58 9.84
CA PRO A 65 -2.93 5.61 10.57
C PRO A 65 -2.83 5.44 12.09
N LEU A 66 -2.80 4.22 12.62
CA LEU A 66 -2.62 3.99 14.05
C LEU A 66 -1.25 4.44 14.55
N THR A 67 -0.17 4.08 13.86
CA THR A 67 1.19 4.48 14.27
C THR A 67 1.38 5.99 14.20
N LEU A 68 0.90 6.64 13.14
CA LEU A 68 0.91 8.10 13.03
C LEU A 68 0.07 8.78 14.12
N GLY A 69 -1.12 8.23 14.42
CA GLY A 69 -1.97 8.73 15.49
C GLY A 69 -1.30 8.66 16.86
N VAL A 70 -0.70 7.51 17.21
CA VAL A 70 0.02 7.33 18.49
C VAL A 70 1.22 8.27 18.59
N LEU A 71 2.01 8.40 17.53
CA LEU A 71 3.14 9.34 17.51
C LEU A 71 2.68 10.79 17.71
N ALA A 72 1.64 11.21 17.01
CA ALA A 72 1.07 12.56 17.16
C ALA A 72 0.59 12.83 18.59
N VAL A 73 -0.07 11.85 19.23
CA VAL A 73 -0.51 11.96 20.63
C VAL A 73 0.69 12.07 21.57
N ILE A 74 1.72 11.24 21.39
CA ILE A 74 2.94 11.30 22.23
C ILE A 74 3.62 12.66 22.09
N PHE A 75 3.87 13.14 20.88
CA PHE A 75 4.48 14.45 20.66
C PHE A 75 3.62 15.59 21.22
N GLY A 76 2.30 15.53 21.03
CA GLY A 76 1.36 16.51 21.58
C GLY A 76 1.40 16.57 23.11
N VAL A 77 1.42 15.40 23.79
CA VAL A 77 1.51 15.31 25.25
C VAL A 77 2.86 15.83 25.75
N LEU A 78 3.97 15.49 25.09
CA LEU A 78 5.31 15.99 25.46
C LEU A 78 5.40 17.51 25.32
N ILE A 79 4.90 18.07 24.22
CA ILE A 79 4.87 19.51 23.98
C ILE A 79 3.98 20.20 25.02
N LEU A 80 2.78 19.69 25.26
CA LEU A 80 1.86 20.25 26.26
C LEU A 80 2.45 20.20 27.67
N ALA A 81 3.06 19.07 28.06
CA ALA A 81 3.74 18.92 29.33
C ALA A 81 4.89 19.92 29.48
N PHE A 82 5.70 20.11 28.43
CA PHE A 82 6.80 21.08 28.42
C PHE A 82 6.32 22.52 28.53
N LEU A 83 5.27 22.88 27.77
CA LEU A 83 4.63 24.20 27.84
C LEU A 83 4.04 24.44 29.23
N CYS A 84 3.27 23.49 29.77
CA CYS A 84 2.73 23.55 31.12
C CYS A 84 3.85 23.68 32.16
N ALA A 85 4.94 22.92 32.04
CA ALA A 85 6.09 23.00 32.95
C ALA A 85 6.77 24.38 32.87
N LYS A 86 7.02 24.90 31.66
CA LYS A 86 7.61 26.24 31.45
C LYS A 86 6.71 27.36 31.97
N LEU A 87 5.40 27.27 31.74
CA LEU A 87 4.42 28.21 32.27
C LEU A 87 4.38 28.15 33.80
N ARG A 88 4.32 26.96 34.40
CA ARG A 88 4.39 26.78 35.87
C ARG A 88 5.70 27.33 36.45
N GLN A 89 6.83 27.12 35.77
CA GLN A 89 8.12 27.68 36.18
C GLN A 89 8.12 29.21 36.13
N LYS A 90 7.62 29.81 35.04
CA LYS A 90 7.48 31.28 34.93
C LYS A 90 6.55 31.84 35.99
N GLN A 91 5.43 31.17 36.28
CA GLN A 91 4.50 31.55 37.33
C GLN A 91 5.16 31.47 38.71
N LYS A 92 5.93 30.41 39.01
CA LYS A 92 6.68 30.32 40.28
C LYS A 92 7.72 31.44 40.42
N LYS A 93 8.40 31.82 39.34
CA LYS A 93 9.35 32.96 39.36
C LYS A 93 8.63 34.30 39.56
N ARG A 94 7.48 34.52 38.89
CA ARG A 94 6.67 35.73 39.05
C ARG A 94 6.00 35.85 40.43
N LYS A 95 5.63 34.74 41.06
CA LYS A 95 5.01 34.74 42.40
C LYS A 95 6.04 34.89 43.54
N ARG A 96 7.34 34.84 43.22
CA ARG A 96 8.46 34.97 44.15
C ARG A 96 9.12 36.37 44.11
N TYR A 97 8.71 37.22 43.18
CA TYR A 97 9.03 38.65 43.10
C TYR A 97 7.79 39.44 43.53
#